data_AF-A0A1B4N353-F1
#
_entry.id   AF-A0A1B4N353-F1
#
_cell.length_a   1.000
_cell.length_b   1.000
_cell.length_c   1.000
_cell.angle_alpha   90.00
_cell.angle_beta   90.00
_cell.angle_gamma   90.00
#
_symmetry.space_group_name_H-M   'P 1'
#
loop_
_entity.id
_entity.type
_entity.pdbx_description
1 polymer ?
#
loop_
_entity_poly.entity_id
_entity_poly.type
_entity_poly.pdbx_seq_one_letter_code
_entity_poly.pdbx_strand_id
1 'polypeptide(L)'
;MTSATDTTTWPTTTLDWAPAYRVIPTRFPAINLFDRVASAEDFDALYALESLTNDRIRNEVGTLELVPPGERRYGQGWGPIMAAFTHLNPQGSRFSDGSYGVFYCARGRDTAIAETRYHSALFLAATKEPPMRQQMRLYTVIARGDVVDVRTWPQRDPALLDPLDYSAGQALGRAVRRAGGLGIVYPSVRDPHGECLAAFRTTLLRDCHHAAYLEYNWNGSAIDAVFELNQVG
;
A
#
# COMPACT_ATOMS: atom_id res chain seq x y z
N MET A 1 13.44 -14.59 36.55
CA MET A 1 12.02 -14.43 36.14
C MET A 1 11.92 -14.82 34.68
N THR A 2 11.31 -15.97 34.42
CA THR A 2 11.17 -16.58 33.11
C THR A 2 10.28 -15.73 32.20
N SER A 3 10.89 -15.19 31.15
CA SER A 3 10.22 -14.61 29.98
C SER A 3 9.33 -15.68 29.33
N ALA A 4 8.01 -15.52 29.45
CA ALA A 4 7.09 -16.22 28.57
C ALA A 4 7.08 -15.47 27.24
N THR A 5 7.89 -15.93 26.28
CA THR A 5 7.68 -15.62 24.86
C THR A 5 6.37 -16.27 24.44
N ASP A 6 5.29 -15.52 24.59
CA ASP A 6 3.98 -15.89 24.06
C ASP A 6 4.12 -15.93 22.53
N THR A 7 4.45 -17.10 22.00
CA THR A 7 4.69 -17.32 20.58
C THR A 7 3.30 -17.40 19.93
N THR A 8 2.71 -16.23 19.71
CA THR A 8 1.49 -16.12 18.92
C THR A 8 1.78 -16.73 17.55
N THR A 9 1.27 -17.93 17.32
CA THR A 9 1.46 -18.70 16.09
C THR A 9 0.28 -18.44 15.19
N TRP A 10 0.45 -17.53 14.24
CA TRP A 10 -0.51 -17.34 13.16
C TRP A 10 -0.30 -18.41 12.08
N PRO A 11 -1.37 -18.90 11.44
CA PRO A 11 -1.24 -19.72 10.25
C PRO A 11 -0.54 -18.90 9.16
N THR A 12 0.33 -19.55 8.41
CA THR A 12 1.07 -18.94 7.32
C THR A 12 0.78 -19.65 6.00
N THR A 13 0.97 -18.93 4.91
CA THR A 13 0.94 -19.47 3.55
C THR A 13 2.05 -18.84 2.74
N THR A 14 2.58 -19.59 1.79
CA THR A 14 3.48 -19.05 0.77
C THR A 14 2.65 -18.34 -0.29
N LEU A 15 2.90 -17.04 -0.48
CA LEU A 15 2.27 -16.24 -1.52
C LEU A 15 3.10 -16.32 -2.81
N ASP A 16 2.44 -16.48 -3.94
CA ASP A 16 3.02 -16.30 -5.28
C ASP A 16 2.04 -15.59 -6.21
N TRP A 17 1.91 -14.27 -6.03
CA TRP A 17 1.08 -13.44 -6.90
C TRP A 17 1.97 -12.73 -7.93
N ALA A 18 1.80 -13.10 -9.20
CA ALA A 18 2.49 -12.53 -10.34
C ALA A 18 1.52 -12.49 -11.55
N PRO A 19 0.73 -11.42 -11.73
CA PRO A 19 0.76 -10.16 -10.97
C PRO A 19 -0.17 -10.13 -9.73
N ALA A 20 0.14 -9.23 -8.80
CA ALA A 20 -0.79 -8.56 -7.91
C ALA A 20 -1.04 -7.11 -8.40
N TYR A 21 -2.10 -6.47 -7.94
CA TYR A 21 -2.57 -5.18 -8.45
C TYR A 21 -2.70 -4.13 -7.36
N ARG A 22 -2.23 -2.91 -7.63
CA ARG A 22 -2.36 -1.75 -6.74
C ARG A 22 -2.83 -0.56 -7.55
N VAL A 23 -3.83 0.16 -7.04
CA VAL A 23 -4.27 1.43 -7.59
C VAL A 23 -3.83 2.55 -6.64
N ILE A 24 -3.33 3.65 -7.16
CA ILE A 24 -3.01 4.86 -6.39
C ILE A 24 -3.50 6.12 -7.12
N PRO A 25 -3.86 7.20 -6.40
CA PRO A 25 -4.07 8.49 -7.02
C PRO A 25 -2.83 8.98 -7.76
N THR A 26 -3.02 9.55 -8.94
CA THR A 26 -1.95 10.26 -9.64
C THR A 26 -1.75 11.60 -8.93
N ARG A 27 -0.73 11.73 -8.09
CA ARG A 27 -0.25 13.05 -7.63
C ARG A 27 0.88 13.52 -8.55
N PHE A 28 0.78 14.76 -9.01
CA PHE A 28 1.85 15.42 -9.75
C PHE A 28 2.73 16.25 -8.80
N PRO A 29 4.07 16.25 -8.96
CA PRO A 29 4.80 15.51 -9.98
C PRO A 29 4.88 14.01 -9.68
N ALA A 30 4.77 13.20 -10.73
CA ALA A 30 4.79 11.75 -10.65
C ALA A 30 6.20 11.14 -10.63
N ILE A 31 7.22 11.96 -10.38
CA ILE A 31 8.62 11.54 -10.39
C ILE A 31 9.03 11.27 -8.96
N ASN A 32 9.18 10.00 -8.63
CA ASN A 32 9.67 9.59 -7.33
C ASN A 32 11.21 9.52 -7.37
N LEU A 33 11.90 10.14 -6.40
CA LEU A 33 13.36 10.12 -6.31
C LEU A 33 13.92 8.68 -6.32
N PHE A 34 13.18 7.71 -5.76
CA PHE A 34 13.57 6.29 -5.75
C PHE A 34 13.70 5.69 -7.16
N ASP A 35 12.93 6.19 -8.15
CA ASP A 35 12.99 5.71 -9.54
C ASP A 35 14.14 6.34 -10.34
N ARG A 36 14.70 7.47 -9.87
CA ARG A 36 15.75 8.24 -10.57
C ARG A 36 17.17 7.74 -10.35
N VAL A 37 17.39 6.95 -9.31
CA VAL A 37 18.72 6.50 -8.89
C VAL A 37 18.82 4.98 -8.96
N ALA A 38 20.00 4.48 -9.35
CA ALA A 38 20.22 3.05 -9.52
C ALA A 38 20.76 2.37 -8.25
N SER A 39 21.35 3.14 -7.32
CA SER A 39 22.02 2.64 -6.12
C SER A 39 21.75 3.49 -4.88
N ALA A 40 22.07 2.95 -3.70
CA ALA A 40 21.99 3.67 -2.44
C ALA A 40 23.00 4.81 -2.35
N GLU A 41 24.20 4.64 -2.91
CA GLU A 41 25.24 5.68 -2.94
C GLU A 41 24.80 6.87 -3.80
N ASP A 42 24.21 6.61 -4.97
CA ASP A 42 23.63 7.66 -5.82
C ASP A 42 22.46 8.37 -5.13
N PHE A 43 21.63 7.60 -4.40
CA PHE A 43 20.55 8.17 -3.61
C PHE A 43 21.09 9.09 -2.52
N ASP A 44 22.06 8.64 -1.72
CA ASP A 44 22.61 9.41 -0.60
C ASP A 44 23.30 10.68 -1.08
N ALA A 45 24.06 10.61 -2.19
CA ALA A 45 24.68 11.78 -2.79
C ALA A 45 23.64 12.81 -3.27
N LEU A 46 22.60 12.34 -3.98
CA LEU A 46 21.54 13.20 -4.50
C LEU A 46 20.65 13.77 -3.38
N TYR A 47 20.34 12.95 -2.38
CA TYR A 47 19.59 13.33 -1.20
C TYR A 47 20.35 14.38 -0.38
N ALA A 48 21.63 14.14 -0.07
CA ALA A 48 22.44 15.11 0.68
C ALA A 48 22.61 16.45 -0.04
N LEU A 49 22.75 16.43 -1.38
CA LEU A 49 22.87 17.64 -2.19
C LEU A 49 21.56 18.46 -2.19
N GLU A 50 20.40 17.80 -2.33
CA GLU A 50 19.13 18.49 -2.50
C GLU A 50 18.35 18.71 -1.18
N SER A 51 18.55 17.89 -0.13
CA SER A 51 17.79 17.97 1.14
C SER A 51 18.17 19.16 2.03
N LEU A 52 19.34 19.77 1.80
CA LEU A 52 19.82 20.94 2.54
C LEU A 52 19.03 22.21 2.19
N THR A 53 18.35 22.25 1.04
CA THR A 53 17.69 23.46 0.53
C THR A 53 16.33 23.22 -0.13
N ASN A 54 15.94 21.97 -0.43
CA ASN A 54 14.79 21.68 -1.27
C ASN A 54 13.68 20.90 -0.54
N ASP A 55 12.62 21.60 -0.12
CA ASP A 55 11.41 20.99 0.47
C ASP A 55 10.74 19.97 -0.48
N ARG A 56 10.92 20.10 -1.79
CA ARG A 56 10.40 19.14 -2.78
C ARG A 56 10.92 17.73 -2.55
N ILE A 57 12.19 17.58 -2.19
CA ILE A 57 12.81 16.26 -2.05
C ILE A 57 12.31 15.54 -0.80
N ARG A 58 12.10 16.27 0.29
CA ARG A 58 11.43 15.73 1.48
C ARG A 58 10.01 15.23 1.14
N ASN A 59 9.28 15.97 0.31
CA ASN A 59 7.94 15.57 -0.14
C ASN A 59 7.94 14.38 -1.11
N GLU A 60 9.02 14.16 -1.88
CA GLU A 60 9.13 13.02 -2.82
C GLU A 60 9.57 11.73 -2.12
N VAL A 61 10.48 11.84 -1.14
CA VAL A 61 11.05 10.70 -0.43
C VAL A 61 10.15 10.25 0.73
N GLY A 62 9.44 11.17 1.37
CA GLY A 62 8.74 10.91 2.64
C GLY A 62 9.72 10.72 3.79
N THR A 63 9.29 10.04 4.86
CA THR A 63 10.13 9.75 6.02
C THR A 63 10.92 8.45 5.80
N LEU A 64 12.09 8.56 5.17
CA LEU A 64 12.92 7.42 4.78
C LEU A 64 13.40 6.58 5.98
N GLU A 65 13.55 7.20 7.14
CA GLU A 65 14.00 6.58 8.39
C GLU A 65 13.06 5.46 8.87
N LEU A 66 11.82 5.45 8.39
CA LEU A 66 10.85 4.39 8.67
C LEU A 66 11.20 3.06 7.99
N VAL A 67 12.03 3.09 6.95
CA VAL A 67 12.47 1.92 6.20
C VAL A 67 13.90 1.57 6.60
N PRO A 68 14.12 0.34 7.14
CA PRO A 68 15.46 -0.13 7.46
C PRO A 68 16.38 -0.04 6.23
N PRO A 69 17.66 0.34 6.38
CA PRO A 69 18.58 0.48 5.24
C PRO A 69 18.61 -0.74 4.31
N GLY A 70 18.63 -1.97 4.87
CA GLY A 70 18.62 -3.22 4.10
C GLY A 70 17.32 -3.50 3.34
N GLU A 71 16.25 -2.75 3.59
CA GLU A 71 14.96 -2.82 2.90
C GLU A 71 14.73 -1.66 1.93
N ARG A 72 15.61 -0.66 1.89
CA ARG A 72 15.50 0.42 0.91
C ARG A 72 15.83 -0.12 -0.48
N ARG A 73 15.05 0.30 -1.47
CA ARG A 73 15.16 -0.18 -2.84
C ARG A 73 15.08 1.00 -3.80
N TYR A 74 15.81 0.86 -4.89
CA TYR A 74 16.11 1.94 -5.82
C TYR A 74 16.06 1.40 -7.25
N GLY A 75 15.80 2.30 -8.19
CA GLY A 75 15.66 1.99 -9.60
C GLY A 75 14.19 1.93 -10.04
N GLN A 76 14.00 1.76 -11.34
CA GLN A 76 12.70 1.84 -11.98
C GLN A 76 11.67 0.88 -11.34
N GLY A 77 10.54 1.44 -10.89
CA GLY A 77 9.41 0.70 -10.33
C GLY A 77 9.41 0.64 -8.80
N TRP A 78 10.48 1.05 -8.13
CA TRP A 78 10.52 1.08 -6.67
C TRP A 78 9.78 2.27 -6.07
N GLY A 79 9.57 3.36 -6.82
CA GLY A 79 8.84 4.54 -6.34
C GLY A 79 7.47 4.22 -5.72
N PRO A 80 6.55 3.54 -6.44
CA PRO A 80 5.25 3.18 -5.89
C PRO A 80 5.31 2.23 -4.68
N ILE A 81 6.33 1.37 -4.61
CA ILE A 81 6.55 0.46 -3.47
C ILE A 81 7.03 1.27 -2.27
N MET A 82 8.16 1.96 -2.41
CA MET A 82 8.80 2.73 -1.34
C MET A 82 7.88 3.82 -0.78
N ALA A 83 7.11 4.49 -1.64
CA ALA A 83 6.16 5.51 -1.20
C ALA A 83 5.14 4.97 -0.19
N ALA A 84 4.71 3.71 -0.31
CA ALA A 84 3.79 3.10 0.66
C ALA A 84 4.40 2.91 2.06
N PHE A 85 5.74 2.88 2.14
CA PHE A 85 6.48 2.73 3.39
C PHE A 85 6.95 4.06 3.98
N THR A 86 7.12 5.10 3.16
CA THR A 86 7.66 6.40 3.58
C THR A 86 6.61 7.51 3.72
N HIS A 87 5.45 7.39 3.06
CA HIS A 87 4.36 8.36 3.14
C HIS A 87 3.22 7.81 3.99
N LEU A 88 3.33 7.99 5.31
CA LEU A 88 2.37 7.45 6.25
C LEU A 88 1.01 8.15 6.12
N ASN A 89 -0.06 7.38 6.29
CA ASN A 89 -1.37 7.94 6.64
C ASN A 89 -1.44 8.05 8.17
N PRO A 90 -1.44 9.26 8.77
CA PRO A 90 -1.50 9.42 10.22
C PRO A 90 -2.79 8.87 10.84
N GLN A 91 -3.86 8.73 10.05
CA GLN A 91 -5.13 8.10 10.50
C GLN A 91 -5.06 6.56 10.47
N GLY A 92 -3.95 6.00 10.01
CA GLY A 92 -3.76 4.56 9.88
C GLY A 92 -4.46 3.94 8.67
N SER A 93 -4.60 2.62 8.73
CA SER A 93 -5.22 1.76 7.74
C SER A 93 -5.69 0.47 8.44
N ARG A 94 -6.18 -0.51 7.69
CA ARG A 94 -6.70 -1.77 8.25
C ARG A 94 -5.70 -2.50 9.15
N PHE A 95 -4.43 -2.56 8.76
CA PHE A 95 -3.37 -3.26 9.48
C PHE A 95 -2.22 -2.34 9.94
N SER A 96 -2.47 -1.04 10.09
CA SER A 96 -1.50 -0.10 10.67
C SER A 96 -2.23 1.04 11.37
N ASP A 97 -1.76 1.42 12.54
CA ASP A 97 -2.25 2.59 13.28
C ASP A 97 -1.62 3.91 12.80
N GLY A 98 -0.88 3.87 11.70
CA GLY A 98 -0.20 5.03 11.14
C GLY A 98 1.22 5.23 11.66
N SER A 99 1.73 4.35 12.53
CA SER A 99 3.13 4.40 12.99
C SER A 99 4.14 3.77 12.03
N TYR A 100 3.67 3.02 11.01
CA TYR A 100 4.49 2.43 9.96
C TYR A 100 3.71 2.29 8.66
N GLY A 101 4.44 2.29 7.55
CA GLY A 101 3.86 2.17 6.23
C GLY A 101 3.55 0.73 5.86
N VAL A 102 2.55 0.57 4.99
CA VAL A 102 2.03 -0.73 4.56
C VAL A 102 1.73 -0.62 3.07
N PHE A 103 2.28 -1.55 2.30
CA PHE A 103 1.92 -1.67 0.89
C PHE A 103 0.71 -2.60 0.74
N TYR A 104 -0.39 -2.03 0.27
CA TYR A 104 -1.62 -2.76 -0.02
C TYR A 104 -1.72 -3.07 -1.52
N CYS A 105 -2.01 -4.32 -1.84
CA CYS A 105 -2.40 -4.76 -3.18
C CYS A 105 -3.48 -5.85 -3.10
N ALA A 106 -4.11 -6.12 -4.24
CA ALA A 106 -5.06 -7.21 -4.38
C ALA A 106 -4.58 -8.24 -5.39
N ARG A 107 -5.08 -9.47 -5.27
CA ARG A 107 -4.83 -10.53 -6.24
C ARG A 107 -5.44 -10.22 -7.60
N GLY A 108 -6.66 -9.68 -7.59
CA GLY A 108 -7.41 -9.33 -8.80
C GLY A 108 -7.37 -7.83 -9.08
N ARG A 109 -7.40 -7.47 -10.37
CA ARG A 109 -7.53 -6.09 -10.84
C ARG A 109 -8.81 -5.45 -10.31
N ASP A 110 -9.94 -6.16 -10.45
CA ASP A 110 -11.25 -5.64 -10.06
C ASP A 110 -11.34 -5.42 -8.54
N THR A 111 -10.78 -6.33 -7.75
CA THR A 111 -10.63 -6.17 -6.30
C THR A 111 -9.82 -4.90 -5.95
N ALA A 112 -8.69 -4.67 -6.63
CA ALA A 112 -7.88 -3.47 -6.38
C ALA A 112 -8.68 -2.19 -6.67
N ILE A 113 -9.46 -2.17 -7.76
CA ILE A 113 -10.33 -1.04 -8.13
C ILE A 113 -11.46 -0.86 -7.11
N ALA A 114 -12.10 -1.94 -6.66
CA ALA A 114 -13.18 -1.89 -5.67
C ALA A 114 -12.71 -1.30 -4.33
N GLU A 115 -11.56 -1.75 -3.83
CA GLU A 115 -10.95 -1.24 -2.60
C GLU A 115 -10.62 0.25 -2.73
N THR A 116 -9.94 0.66 -3.81
CA THR A 116 -9.56 2.07 -3.97
C THR A 116 -10.73 2.98 -4.30
N ARG A 117 -11.76 2.49 -5.00
CA ARG A 117 -13.01 3.23 -5.20
C ARG A 117 -13.66 3.56 -3.86
N TYR A 118 -13.75 2.59 -2.95
CA TYR A 118 -14.30 2.83 -1.61
C TYR A 118 -13.50 3.87 -0.84
N HIS A 119 -12.18 3.71 -0.75
CA HIS A 119 -11.34 4.63 0.01
C HIS A 119 -11.25 6.03 -0.60
N SER A 120 -11.21 6.16 -1.93
CA SER A 120 -11.28 7.47 -2.60
C SER A 120 -12.61 8.15 -2.34
N ALA A 121 -13.74 7.43 -2.42
CA ALA A 121 -15.06 8.00 -2.13
C ALA A 121 -15.16 8.49 -0.67
N LEU A 122 -14.65 7.73 0.29
CA LEU A 122 -14.60 8.16 1.69
C LEU A 122 -13.77 9.45 1.87
N PHE A 123 -12.60 9.53 1.23
CA PHE A 123 -11.74 10.71 1.30
C PHE A 123 -12.44 11.94 0.71
N LEU A 124 -12.98 11.82 -0.51
CA LEU A 124 -13.66 12.92 -1.20
C LEU A 124 -14.91 13.39 -0.44
N ALA A 125 -15.66 12.46 0.16
CA ALA A 125 -16.80 12.80 1.02
C ALA A 125 -16.36 13.54 2.29
N ALA A 126 -15.29 13.08 2.95
CA ALA A 126 -14.77 13.69 4.18
C ALA A 126 -14.26 15.12 3.95
N THR A 127 -13.68 15.42 2.79
CA THR A 127 -13.23 16.77 2.43
C THR A 127 -14.29 17.61 1.71
N LYS A 128 -15.50 17.06 1.48
CA LYS A 128 -16.63 17.72 0.81
C LYS A 128 -16.28 18.19 -0.61
N GLU A 129 -15.53 17.38 -1.37
CA GLU A 129 -15.17 17.75 -2.73
C GLU A 129 -16.41 17.87 -3.64
N PRO A 130 -16.46 18.90 -4.51
CA PRO A 130 -17.49 18.98 -5.55
C PRO A 130 -17.32 17.84 -6.58
N PRO A 131 -18.31 17.62 -7.46
CA PRO A 131 -18.19 16.63 -8.54
C PRO A 131 -16.90 16.85 -9.35
N MET A 132 -16.12 15.78 -9.52
CA MET A 132 -14.82 15.84 -10.16
C MET A 132 -14.40 14.50 -10.77
N ARG A 133 -13.35 14.53 -11.57
CA ARG A 133 -12.67 13.34 -12.09
C ARG A 133 -11.31 13.20 -11.43
N GLN A 134 -11.08 12.09 -10.76
CA GLN A 134 -9.81 11.81 -10.09
C GLN A 134 -8.98 10.87 -10.96
N GLN A 135 -7.79 11.33 -11.36
CA GLN A 135 -6.83 10.50 -12.09
C GLN A 135 -6.17 9.50 -11.13
N MET A 136 -6.12 8.25 -11.56
CA MET A 136 -5.56 7.14 -10.82
C MET A 136 -4.60 6.37 -11.74
N ARG A 137 -3.67 5.62 -11.14
CA ARG A 137 -2.79 4.69 -11.85
C ARG A 137 -2.95 3.30 -11.29
N LEU A 138 -3.10 2.34 -12.19
CA LEU A 138 -3.03 0.92 -11.88
C LEU A 138 -1.59 0.44 -12.09
N TYR A 139 -1.07 -0.27 -11.10
CA TYR A 139 0.21 -0.94 -11.14
C TYR A 139 0.01 -2.44 -11.02
N THR A 140 0.85 -3.19 -11.72
CA THR A 140 1.11 -4.61 -11.45
C THR A 140 2.37 -4.72 -10.60
N VAL A 141 2.45 -5.74 -9.74
CA VAL A 141 3.60 -6.00 -8.88
C VAL A 141 3.72 -7.50 -8.64
N ILE A 142 4.93 -8.03 -8.47
CA ILE A 142 5.11 -9.39 -7.97
C ILE A 142 5.12 -9.35 -6.43
N ALA A 143 4.27 -10.16 -5.80
CA ALA A 143 4.26 -10.37 -4.35
C ALA A 143 4.55 -11.84 -4.04
N ARG A 144 5.70 -12.13 -3.40
CA ARG A 144 6.17 -13.50 -3.14
C ARG A 144 6.83 -13.64 -1.78
N GLY A 145 6.42 -14.64 -1.01
CA GLY A 145 7.02 -14.99 0.28
C GLY A 145 5.99 -15.49 1.28
N ASP A 146 6.45 -15.88 2.47
CA ASP A 146 5.59 -16.40 3.52
C ASP A 146 4.91 -15.27 4.30
N VAL A 147 3.58 -15.33 4.35
CA VAL A 147 2.74 -14.31 4.99
C VAL A 147 1.75 -14.96 5.93
N VAL A 148 1.25 -14.18 6.89
CA VAL A 148 0.16 -14.61 7.77
C VAL A 148 -1.14 -14.71 6.97
N ASP A 149 -1.86 -15.81 7.11
CA ASP A 149 -3.08 -16.09 6.37
C ASP A 149 -4.33 -15.96 7.24
N VAL A 150 -5.09 -14.89 7.02
CA VAL A 150 -6.35 -14.65 7.74
C VAL A 150 -7.58 -14.75 6.84
N ARG A 151 -7.48 -15.40 5.66
CA ARG A 151 -8.60 -15.53 4.71
C ARG A 151 -9.83 -16.22 5.28
N THR A 152 -9.64 -17.10 6.26
CA THR A 152 -10.71 -17.88 6.93
C THR A 152 -11.00 -17.41 8.35
N TRP A 153 -10.42 -16.29 8.76
CA TRP A 153 -10.56 -15.76 10.11
C TRP A 153 -11.83 -14.95 10.34
N PRO A 154 -12.40 -14.21 9.36
CA PRO A 154 -13.63 -13.46 9.58
C PRO A 154 -14.82 -14.32 10.02
N GLN A 155 -14.82 -15.61 9.69
CA GLN A 155 -15.84 -16.57 10.15
C GLN A 155 -15.72 -16.87 11.65
N ARG A 156 -14.55 -16.64 12.25
CA ARG A 156 -14.24 -16.91 13.66
C ARG A 156 -14.17 -15.62 14.49
N ASP A 157 -13.62 -14.57 13.90
CA ASP A 157 -13.47 -13.25 14.50
C ASP A 157 -13.80 -12.16 13.45
N PRO A 158 -15.09 -11.78 13.33
CA PRO A 158 -15.53 -10.76 12.37
C PRO A 158 -14.89 -9.39 12.61
N ALA A 159 -14.50 -9.07 13.85
CA ALA A 159 -13.94 -7.77 14.21
C ALA A 159 -12.59 -7.52 13.50
N LEU A 160 -11.86 -8.59 13.15
CA LEU A 160 -10.58 -8.49 12.46
C LEU A 160 -10.66 -7.70 11.14
N LEU A 161 -11.74 -7.88 10.39
CA LEU A 161 -11.98 -7.23 9.12
C LEU A 161 -13.26 -6.39 9.14
N ASP A 162 -13.54 -5.76 10.28
CA ASP A 162 -14.70 -4.87 10.36
C ASP A 162 -14.61 -3.79 9.24
N PRO A 163 -15.71 -3.50 8.54
CA PRO A 163 -15.73 -2.54 7.44
C PRO A 163 -15.34 -1.11 7.83
N LEU A 164 -15.51 -0.72 9.10
CA LEU A 164 -15.38 0.65 9.61
C LEU A 164 -14.41 0.75 10.79
N ASP A 165 -14.33 -0.25 11.67
CA ASP A 165 -13.41 -0.27 12.82
C ASP A 165 -12.16 -1.10 12.52
N TYR A 166 -11.00 -0.44 12.44
CA TYR A 166 -9.74 -1.13 12.15
C TYR A 166 -8.97 -1.54 13.41
N SER A 167 -9.52 -1.36 14.62
CA SER A 167 -8.79 -1.57 15.87
C SER A 167 -8.22 -2.99 16.01
N ALA A 168 -9.01 -4.02 15.71
CA ALA A 168 -8.56 -5.41 15.78
C ALA A 168 -7.53 -5.75 14.68
N GLY A 169 -7.77 -5.31 13.44
CA GLY A 169 -6.82 -5.45 12.34
C GLY A 169 -5.48 -4.75 12.61
N GLN A 170 -5.51 -3.54 13.19
CA GLN A 170 -4.32 -2.79 13.59
C GLN A 170 -3.54 -3.51 14.69
N ALA A 171 -4.23 -4.10 15.67
CA ALA A 171 -3.60 -4.91 16.71
C ALA A 171 -2.87 -6.11 16.11
N LEU A 172 -3.51 -6.84 15.17
CA LEU A 172 -2.87 -7.93 14.44
C LEU A 172 -1.66 -7.43 13.64
N GLY A 173 -1.83 -6.37 12.84
CA GLY A 173 -0.78 -5.82 12.00
C GLY A 173 0.47 -5.44 12.80
N ARG A 174 0.28 -4.78 13.95
CA ARG A 174 1.39 -4.46 14.87
C ARG A 174 2.08 -5.72 15.38
N ALA A 175 1.32 -6.72 15.80
CA ALA A 175 1.86 -7.96 16.34
C ALA A 175 2.68 -8.73 15.28
N VAL A 176 2.12 -8.93 14.09
CA VAL A 176 2.80 -9.62 12.97
C VAL A 176 4.06 -8.87 12.57
N ARG A 177 4.01 -7.54 12.41
CA ARG A 177 5.18 -6.75 12.04
C ARG A 177 6.28 -6.79 13.11
N ARG A 178 5.92 -6.72 14.40
CA ARG A 178 6.88 -6.83 15.52
C ARG A 178 7.55 -8.20 15.57
N ALA A 179 6.83 -9.25 15.22
CA ALA A 179 7.38 -10.60 15.10
C ALA A 179 8.24 -10.81 13.83
N GLY A 180 8.40 -9.80 12.98
CA GLY A 180 9.19 -9.90 11.74
C GLY A 180 8.43 -10.47 10.54
N GLY A 181 7.12 -10.65 10.63
CA GLY A 181 6.30 -11.15 9.53
C GLY A 181 6.33 -10.22 8.31
N LEU A 182 6.32 -10.81 7.10
CA LEU A 182 6.43 -10.07 5.85
C LEU A 182 5.13 -9.37 5.45
N GLY A 183 3.98 -9.90 5.85
CA GLY A 183 2.67 -9.36 5.53
C GLY A 183 1.52 -10.23 6.00
N ILE A 184 0.30 -9.80 5.67
CA ILE A 184 -0.97 -10.48 5.96
C ILE A 184 -1.77 -10.60 4.68
N VAL A 185 -2.18 -11.81 4.31
CA VAL A 185 -3.17 -12.06 3.24
C VAL A 185 -4.56 -12.26 3.85
N TYR A 186 -5.55 -11.58 3.28
CA TYR A 186 -6.90 -11.47 3.83
C TYR A 186 -7.94 -11.38 2.69
N PRO A 187 -9.21 -11.75 2.93
CA PRO A 187 -10.28 -11.55 1.96
C PRO A 187 -10.64 -10.06 1.88
N SER A 188 -11.00 -9.58 0.69
CA SER A 188 -11.50 -8.22 0.50
C SER A 188 -12.84 -8.03 1.23
N VAL A 189 -13.05 -6.84 1.79
CA VAL A 189 -14.35 -6.43 2.36
C VAL A 189 -15.19 -5.63 1.37
N ARG A 190 -14.69 -5.45 0.13
CA ARG A 190 -15.30 -4.67 -0.95
C ARG A 190 -15.62 -5.52 -2.18
N ASP A 191 -14.93 -6.65 -2.35
CA ASP A 191 -15.16 -7.65 -3.37
C ASP A 191 -15.31 -9.03 -2.71
N PRO A 192 -16.51 -9.65 -2.73
CA PRO A 192 -16.79 -10.91 -2.05
C PRO A 192 -15.88 -12.10 -2.45
N HIS A 193 -15.28 -12.04 -3.64
CA HIS A 193 -14.37 -13.08 -4.14
C HIS A 193 -12.91 -12.62 -4.19
N GLY A 194 -12.64 -11.39 -3.75
CA GLY A 194 -11.33 -10.77 -3.79
C GLY A 194 -10.43 -11.19 -2.63
N GLU A 195 -9.14 -11.26 -2.91
CA GLU A 195 -8.09 -11.41 -1.91
C GLU A 195 -7.17 -10.19 -1.94
N CYS A 196 -6.75 -9.75 -0.76
CA CYS A 196 -5.87 -8.61 -0.56
C CYS A 196 -4.64 -9.00 0.27
N LEU A 197 -3.57 -8.24 0.08
CA LEU A 197 -2.32 -8.35 0.81
C LEU A 197 -1.99 -7.01 1.46
N ALA A 198 -1.61 -7.05 2.73
CA ALA A 198 -0.95 -5.98 3.45
C ALA A 198 0.51 -6.37 3.68
N ALA A 199 1.42 -5.82 2.88
CA ALA A 199 2.86 -6.09 2.99
C ALA A 199 3.53 -5.10 3.96
N PHE A 200 4.31 -5.63 4.90
CA PHE A 200 5.03 -4.86 5.93
C PHE A 200 6.52 -4.70 5.63
N ARG A 201 7.02 -5.41 4.61
CA ARG A 201 8.42 -5.45 4.19
C ARG A 201 8.52 -5.28 2.69
N THR A 202 9.50 -4.51 2.23
CA THR A 202 9.72 -4.30 0.79
C THR A 202 10.22 -5.56 0.10
N THR A 203 10.88 -6.46 0.84
CA THR A 203 11.43 -7.73 0.33
C THR A 203 10.38 -8.69 -0.22
N LEU A 204 9.11 -8.52 0.17
CA LEU A 204 7.98 -9.30 -0.35
C LEU A 204 7.59 -8.87 -1.77
N LEU A 205 8.04 -7.69 -2.22
CA LEU A 205 7.55 -7.02 -3.42
C LEU A 205 8.70 -6.77 -4.41
N ARG A 206 8.41 -6.86 -5.70
CA ARG A 206 9.33 -6.44 -6.78
C ARG A 206 8.57 -6.26 -8.10
N ASP A 207 9.28 -5.82 -9.14
CA ASP A 207 8.78 -5.77 -10.52
C ASP A 207 7.45 -5.01 -10.61
N CYS A 208 7.43 -3.79 -10.05
CA CYS A 208 6.26 -2.93 -10.06
C CYS A 208 6.21 -2.11 -11.35
N HIS A 209 5.19 -2.32 -12.16
CA HIS A 209 5.05 -1.73 -13.48
C HIS A 209 3.71 -1.03 -13.62
N HIS A 210 3.72 0.15 -14.25
CA HIS A 210 2.50 0.84 -14.63
C HIS A 210 1.73 -0.01 -15.64
N ALA A 211 0.46 -0.29 -15.33
CA ALA A 211 -0.40 -1.14 -16.14
C ALA A 211 -1.46 -0.35 -16.90
N ALA A 212 -2.08 0.66 -16.28
CA ALA A 212 -3.12 1.47 -16.90
C ALA A 212 -3.31 2.82 -16.21
N TYR A 213 -3.74 3.81 -16.99
CA TYR A 213 -4.34 5.03 -16.46
C TYR A 213 -5.82 4.78 -16.20
N LEU A 214 -6.29 5.16 -15.01
CA LEU A 214 -7.68 5.06 -14.62
C LEU A 214 -8.22 6.46 -14.28
N GLU A 215 -9.53 6.66 -14.43
CA GLU A 215 -10.22 7.87 -14.00
C GLU A 215 -11.46 7.49 -13.19
N TYR A 216 -11.55 8.00 -11.96
CA TYR A 216 -12.70 7.79 -11.09
C TYR A 216 -13.61 9.01 -11.19
N ASN A 217 -14.86 8.80 -11.60
CA ASN A 217 -15.85 9.87 -11.68
C ASN A 217 -16.56 10.00 -10.33
N TRP A 218 -16.28 11.09 -9.61
CA TRP A 218 -16.97 11.46 -8.38
C TRP A 218 -18.10 12.42 -8.69
N ASN A 219 -19.33 12.06 -8.34
CA ASN A 219 -20.51 12.89 -8.62
C ASN A 219 -20.88 13.84 -7.47
N GLY A 220 -20.02 14.02 -6.47
CA GLY A 220 -20.31 14.78 -5.25
C GLY A 220 -20.81 13.91 -4.08
N SER A 221 -21.13 12.64 -4.31
CA SER A 221 -21.63 11.72 -3.27
C SER A 221 -21.07 10.30 -3.36
N ALA A 222 -20.79 9.82 -4.57
CA ALA A 222 -20.21 8.51 -4.83
C ALA A 222 -19.29 8.56 -6.04
N ILE A 223 -18.36 7.61 -6.12
CA ILE A 223 -17.71 7.27 -7.38
C ILE A 223 -18.67 6.34 -8.12
N ASP A 224 -19.32 6.83 -9.17
CA ASP A 224 -20.35 6.08 -9.92
C ASP A 224 -19.80 5.40 -11.18
N ALA A 225 -18.69 5.88 -11.71
CA ALA A 225 -17.99 5.29 -12.85
C ALA A 225 -16.47 5.24 -12.65
N VAL A 226 -15.86 4.22 -13.23
CA VAL A 226 -14.41 4.06 -13.35
C VAL A 226 -14.10 3.85 -14.83
N PHE A 227 -13.26 4.70 -15.39
CA PHE A 227 -12.80 4.59 -16.77
C PHE A 227 -11.34 4.13 -16.80
N GLU A 228 -11.00 3.35 -17.82
CA GLU A 228 -9.62 3.13 -18.22
C GLU A 228 -9.32 4.05 -19.39
N LEU A 229 -8.25 4.83 -19.27
CA LEU A 229 -7.87 5.83 -20.24
C LEU A 229 -6.76 5.29 -21.14
N ASN A 230 -6.93 5.50 -22.45
CA ASN A 230 -5.91 5.23 -23.45
C ASN A 230 -5.43 6.55 -24.03
N GLN A 231 -4.12 6.73 -24.13
CA GLN A 231 -3.56 7.86 -24.86
C GLN A 231 -3.75 7.63 -26.37
N VAL A 232 -4.30 8.64 -27.04
CA VAL A 232 -4.45 8.66 -28.50
C VAL A 232 -3.68 9.85 -29.03
N GLY A 233 -2.51 9.59 -29.65
CA GLY A 233 -1.63 10.62 -30.20
C GLY A 233 -0.66 11.23 -29.19
#